data_AF-A0AAD7N279-F1
#
_entry.id   AF-A0AAD7N279-F1
#
_cell.length_a   1.000
_cell.length_b   1.000
_cell.length_c   1.000
_cell.angle_alpha   90.00
_cell.angle_beta   90.00
_cell.angle_gamma   90.00
#
_symmetry.space_group_name_H-M   'P 1'
#
loop_
_entity.id
_entity.type
_entity.pdbx_description
1 polymer ?
#
loop_
_entity_poly.entity_id
_entity_poly.type
_entity_poly.pdbx_seq_one_letter_code
_entity_poly.pdbx_strand_id
1 'polypeptide(L)'
;LHNEGKIYGAFPKHLMEDWCGFNLVAPITHPVPVRAVVPKFYGFYVPTDEATDEADEEEALLQFKYSKSYTDWQRMSPILLLEECGKPIVSSEFTADARSECFSLALRLHYAEFTQGSFYVRNILRQPGPLTVAPSERSDSTPSFRIIDFGRGEHWPYQLEAAHAKNAARRRATKAVRSTMDVPTKEEMERRLAVEEREEKRDKPILEQCSKSWWESRDYEVRKAHSELEIRDFNY
;
A
#
# COMPACT_ATOMS: atom_id res chain seq x y z
N LEU A 1 4.52 4.26 -11.30
CA LEU A 1 3.96 2.92 -11.59
C LEU A 1 4.63 1.80 -10.79
N HIS A 2 5.96 1.69 -10.66
CA HIS A 2 6.57 0.55 -9.94
C HIS A 2 6.05 0.35 -8.50
N ASN A 3 6.04 1.41 -7.66
CA ASN A 3 5.48 1.31 -6.31
C ASN A 3 3.99 0.91 -6.33
N GLU A 4 3.24 1.50 -7.25
CA GLU A 4 1.81 1.22 -7.40
C GLU A 4 1.55 -0.25 -7.76
N GLY A 5 2.29 -0.80 -8.73
CA GLY A 5 2.22 -2.23 -9.09
C GLY A 5 2.60 -3.13 -7.92
N LYS A 6 3.64 -2.78 -7.15
CA LYS A 6 4.03 -3.50 -5.93
C LYS A 6 2.91 -3.50 -4.87
N ILE A 7 2.26 -2.36 -4.65
CA ILE A 7 1.15 -2.25 -3.70
C ILE A 7 -0.06 -3.05 -4.18
N TYR A 8 -0.43 -2.93 -5.47
CA TYR A 8 -1.52 -3.71 -6.05
C TYR A 8 -1.27 -5.23 -5.95
N GLY A 9 -0.04 -5.67 -6.20
CA GLY A 9 0.35 -7.08 -6.05
C GLY A 9 0.35 -7.58 -4.61
N ALA A 10 0.42 -6.68 -3.63
CA ALA A 10 0.38 -7.03 -2.21
C ALA A 10 -1.04 -7.15 -1.65
N PHE A 11 -2.06 -6.58 -2.32
CA PHE A 11 -3.41 -6.60 -1.78
C PHE A 11 -3.95 -8.04 -1.64
N PRO A 12 -4.59 -8.37 -0.50
CA PRO A 12 -5.30 -9.63 -0.40
C PRO A 12 -6.53 -9.63 -1.30
N LYS A 13 -6.88 -10.81 -1.84
CA LYS A 13 -7.98 -10.99 -2.81
C LYS A 13 -9.30 -10.37 -2.36
N HIS A 14 -9.63 -10.44 -1.07
CA HIS A 14 -10.88 -9.92 -0.54
C HIS A 14 -11.04 -8.39 -0.65
N LEU A 15 -9.95 -7.63 -0.86
CA LEU A 15 -10.04 -6.21 -1.18
C LEU A 15 -10.33 -5.93 -2.66
N MET A 16 -10.07 -6.90 -3.54
CA MET A 16 -10.21 -6.77 -5.01
C MET A 16 -11.47 -7.45 -5.55
N GLU A 17 -12.08 -8.35 -4.77
CA GLU A 17 -13.25 -9.13 -5.18
C GLU A 17 -14.56 -8.51 -4.64
N ASP A 18 -15.63 -8.63 -5.43
CA ASP A 18 -16.97 -8.25 -4.98
C ASP A 18 -17.58 -9.38 -4.16
N TRP A 19 -17.95 -9.07 -2.93
CA TRP A 19 -18.66 -9.97 -2.03
C TRP A 19 -20.11 -9.52 -1.87
N CYS A 20 -20.94 -10.41 -1.33
CA CYS A 20 -22.29 -10.07 -0.91
C CYS A 20 -22.36 -9.92 0.61
N GLY A 21 -23.28 -9.09 1.09
CA GLY A 21 -23.50 -8.86 2.52
C GLY A 21 -23.12 -7.47 2.99
N PHE A 22 -23.02 -7.31 4.31
CA PHE A 22 -22.73 -6.05 4.97
C PHE A 22 -21.59 -6.18 5.99
N ASN A 23 -20.81 -5.11 6.15
CA ASN A 23 -19.79 -4.97 7.17
C ASN A 23 -20.23 -3.95 8.22
N LEU A 24 -19.75 -4.14 9.45
CA LEU A 24 -19.80 -3.16 10.52
C LEU A 24 -18.36 -2.71 10.79
N VAL A 25 -18.05 -1.45 10.49
CA VAL A 25 -16.67 -0.93 10.46
C VAL A 25 -16.65 0.36 11.27
N ALA A 26 -16.10 0.32 12.48
CA ALA A 26 -15.99 1.51 13.31
C ALA A 26 -15.20 2.62 12.59
N PRO A 27 -15.63 3.90 12.69
CA PRO A 27 -16.70 4.43 13.54
C PRO A 27 -18.13 4.29 12.98
N ILE A 28 -18.29 3.73 11.77
CA ILE A 28 -19.60 3.58 11.14
C ILE A 28 -20.42 2.57 11.95
N THR A 29 -21.55 3.02 12.50
CA THR A 29 -22.41 2.24 13.41
C THR A 29 -23.53 1.50 12.69
N HIS A 30 -23.73 1.76 11.40
CA HIS A 30 -24.70 1.09 10.54
C HIS A 30 -24.03 0.19 9.50
N PRO A 31 -24.74 -0.83 8.98
CA PRO A 31 -24.19 -1.74 7.98
C PRO A 31 -23.89 -1.02 6.66
N VAL A 32 -22.73 -1.33 6.07
CA VAL A 32 -22.32 -0.88 4.72
C VAL A 32 -22.00 -2.08 3.83
N PRO A 33 -22.25 -2.03 2.50
CA PRO A 33 -22.02 -3.18 1.62
C PRO A 33 -20.58 -3.71 1.66
N VAL A 34 -20.42 -5.05 1.70
CA VAL A 34 -19.12 -5.72 1.56
C VAL A 34 -18.76 -5.78 0.07
N ARG A 35 -18.24 -4.69 -0.48
CA ARG A 35 -17.75 -4.65 -1.87
C ARG A 35 -16.23 -4.51 -1.94
N ALA A 36 -15.65 -4.76 -3.10
CA ALA A 36 -14.22 -4.53 -3.31
C ALA A 36 -13.83 -3.09 -2.95
N VAL A 37 -12.67 -2.96 -2.30
CA VAL A 37 -12.09 -1.70 -1.83
C VAL A 37 -11.23 -1.06 -2.91
N VAL A 38 -10.48 -1.88 -3.65
CA VAL A 38 -9.52 -1.47 -4.68
C VAL A 38 -9.82 -2.21 -5.99
N PRO A 39 -9.39 -1.68 -7.15
CA PRO A 39 -9.55 -2.35 -8.44
C PRO A 39 -8.99 -3.77 -8.44
N LYS A 40 -9.55 -4.66 -9.26
CA LYS A 40 -8.87 -5.90 -9.62
C LYS A 40 -7.53 -5.61 -10.29
N PHE A 41 -6.48 -6.26 -9.82
CA PHE A 41 -5.14 -6.17 -10.38
C PHE A 41 -4.86 -7.34 -11.30
N TYR A 42 -4.56 -7.06 -12.57
CA TYR A 42 -4.26 -8.09 -13.57
C TYR A 42 -2.75 -8.27 -13.80
N GLY A 43 -1.95 -7.25 -13.51
CA GLY A 43 -0.49 -7.35 -13.58
C GLY A 43 0.21 -6.01 -13.78
N PHE A 44 1.52 -6.02 -13.50
CA PHE A 44 2.45 -4.94 -13.82
C PHE A 44 3.47 -5.49 -14.81
N TYR A 45 3.47 -4.97 -16.04
CA TYR A 45 4.26 -5.49 -17.14
C TYR A 45 5.38 -4.51 -17.46
N VAL A 46 6.61 -5.00 -17.45
CA VAL A 46 7.81 -4.22 -17.81
C VAL A 46 8.30 -4.74 -19.16
N PRO A 47 8.51 -3.86 -20.15
CA PRO A 47 9.13 -4.25 -21.41
C PRO A 47 10.54 -4.80 -21.16
N THR A 48 10.83 -5.96 -21.73
CA THR A 48 12.15 -6.60 -21.72
C THR A 48 12.62 -6.86 -23.14
N ASP A 49 13.94 -6.91 -23.36
CA ASP A 49 14.48 -7.42 -24.62
C ASP A 49 14.32 -8.96 -24.63
N GLU A 50 14.15 -9.58 -25.82
CA GLU A 50 13.90 -11.03 -26.01
C GLU A 50 14.97 -11.97 -25.39
N ALA A 51 16.04 -11.44 -24.80
CA ALA A 51 17.14 -12.19 -24.21
C ALA A 51 17.00 -12.47 -22.70
N THR A 52 15.91 -12.04 -22.04
CA THR A 52 15.77 -12.12 -20.57
C THR A 52 14.57 -12.92 -20.08
N ASP A 53 14.12 -13.92 -20.84
CA ASP A 53 13.09 -14.88 -20.38
C ASP A 53 13.46 -15.61 -19.06
N GLU A 54 14.73 -15.55 -18.64
CA GLU A 54 15.24 -16.13 -17.39
C GLU A 54 15.72 -15.10 -16.34
N ALA A 55 15.58 -13.80 -16.58
CA ALA A 55 16.03 -12.79 -15.62
C ALA A 55 15.06 -12.70 -14.43
N ASP A 56 15.61 -12.68 -13.22
CA ASP A 56 14.83 -12.48 -11.99
C ASP A 56 14.10 -11.12 -12.04
N GLU A 57 12.94 -11.01 -11.38
CA GLU A 57 12.07 -9.81 -11.43
C GLU A 57 12.84 -8.54 -11.03
N GLU A 58 13.73 -8.66 -10.03
CA GLU A 58 14.59 -7.58 -9.58
C GLU A 58 15.65 -7.20 -10.63
N GLU A 59 16.18 -8.17 -11.38
CA GLU A 59 17.17 -7.93 -12.43
C GLU A 59 16.56 -7.22 -13.64
N ALA A 60 15.36 -7.63 -14.06
CA ALA A 60 14.59 -6.95 -15.12
C ALA A 60 14.29 -5.49 -14.75
N LEU A 61 13.89 -5.25 -13.49
CA LEU A 61 13.66 -3.90 -12.96
C LEU A 61 14.93 -3.05 -12.88
N LEU A 62 16.06 -3.65 -12.48
CA LEU A 62 17.35 -2.97 -12.42
C LEU A 62 17.87 -2.63 -13.83
N GLN A 63 17.75 -3.55 -14.79
CA GLN A 63 18.07 -3.30 -16.19
C GLN A 63 17.24 -2.13 -16.74
N PHE A 64 15.92 -2.13 -16.51
CA PHE A 64 15.05 -1.02 -16.91
C PHE A 64 15.49 0.32 -16.27
N LYS A 65 15.88 0.32 -15.00
CA LYS A 65 16.21 1.54 -14.25
C LYS A 65 17.59 2.12 -14.58
N TYR A 66 18.56 1.28 -14.96
CA TYR A 66 19.97 1.66 -15.08
C TYR A 66 20.57 1.46 -16.47
N SER A 67 19.82 0.93 -17.44
CA SER A 67 20.31 0.82 -18.82
C SER A 67 20.62 2.20 -19.42
N LYS A 68 21.82 2.32 -19.98
CA LYS A 68 22.32 3.51 -20.71
C LYS A 68 22.29 3.32 -22.25
N SER A 69 21.70 2.23 -22.74
CA SER A 69 21.81 1.81 -24.15
C SER A 69 20.56 2.17 -24.95
N TYR A 70 20.65 3.19 -25.81
CA TYR A 70 19.58 3.74 -26.65
C TYR A 70 18.96 2.77 -27.69
N THR A 71 18.27 1.72 -27.28
CA THR A 71 17.39 0.92 -28.16
C THR A 71 15.93 1.40 -28.02
N ASP A 72 15.13 1.28 -29.09
CA ASP A 72 13.74 1.81 -29.12
C ASP A 72 12.82 1.16 -28.07
N TRP A 73 13.11 -0.06 -27.62
CA TRP A 73 12.35 -0.78 -26.60
C TRP A 73 12.42 -0.15 -25.19
N GLN A 74 13.50 0.58 -24.87
CA GLN A 74 13.63 1.29 -23.58
C GLN A 74 12.80 2.56 -23.48
N ARG A 75 12.18 3.01 -24.57
CA ARG A 75 11.21 4.13 -24.54
C ARG A 75 9.81 3.67 -24.17
N MET A 76 9.57 2.37 -24.07
CA MET A 76 8.26 1.85 -23.67
C MET A 76 8.10 1.96 -22.15
N SER A 77 7.06 2.68 -21.73
CA SER A 77 6.69 2.78 -20.33
C SER A 77 6.12 1.45 -19.83
N PRO A 78 6.37 1.07 -18.56
CA PRO A 78 5.68 -0.05 -17.94
C PRO A 78 4.16 0.10 -18.01
N ILE A 79 3.46 -1.03 -18.12
CA ILE A 79 2.00 -1.08 -18.19
C ILE A 79 1.47 -1.62 -16.86
N LEU A 80 0.50 -0.90 -16.29
CA LEU A 80 -0.26 -1.34 -15.13
C LEU A 80 -1.68 -1.68 -15.58
N LEU A 81 -2.07 -2.96 -15.49
CA LEU A 81 -3.38 -3.41 -15.95
C LEU A 81 -4.33 -3.60 -14.75
N LEU A 82 -5.39 -2.81 -14.72
CA LEU A 82 -6.38 -2.75 -13.64
C LEU A 82 -7.81 -2.84 -14.19
N GLU A 83 -8.76 -3.14 -13.30
CA GLU A 83 -10.20 -2.99 -13.56
C GLU A 83 -10.57 -1.57 -14.00
N GLU A 84 -11.50 -1.45 -14.93
CA GLU A 84 -12.13 -0.16 -15.27
C GLU A 84 -13.17 0.21 -14.21
N CYS A 85 -12.82 1.14 -13.32
CA CYS A 85 -13.65 1.49 -12.16
C CYS A 85 -14.54 2.74 -12.36
N GLY A 86 -14.70 3.21 -13.60
CA GLY A 86 -15.58 4.33 -13.95
C GLY A 86 -14.97 5.71 -13.69
N LYS A 87 -15.72 6.61 -13.05
CA LYS A 87 -15.39 8.05 -12.95
C LYS A 87 -15.17 8.49 -11.51
N PRO A 88 -14.33 9.52 -11.26
CA PRO A 88 -14.18 10.08 -9.93
C PRO A 88 -15.51 10.49 -9.29
N ILE A 89 -15.66 10.28 -7.99
CA ILE A 89 -16.86 10.68 -7.27
C ILE A 89 -16.97 12.21 -7.15
N VAL A 90 -18.21 12.68 -7.01
CA VAL A 90 -18.54 14.05 -6.61
C VAL A 90 -19.30 13.95 -5.29
N SER A 91 -18.62 14.25 -4.17
CA SER A 91 -19.18 14.01 -2.82
C SER A 91 -20.50 14.75 -2.56
N SER A 92 -20.67 15.93 -3.14
CA SER A 92 -21.90 16.73 -3.03
C SER A 92 -23.13 16.08 -3.67
N GLU A 93 -22.96 15.14 -4.61
CA GLU A 93 -24.06 14.41 -5.26
C GLU A 93 -24.52 13.18 -4.44
N PHE A 94 -23.76 12.81 -3.40
CA PHE A 94 -23.95 11.53 -2.71
C PHE A 94 -24.86 11.67 -1.50
N THR A 95 -25.68 10.63 -1.27
CA THR A 95 -26.43 10.43 -0.03
C THR A 95 -25.48 10.12 1.13
N ALA A 96 -25.98 10.23 2.37
CA ALA A 96 -25.23 9.84 3.57
C ALA A 96 -24.75 8.37 3.51
N ASP A 97 -25.57 7.47 2.96
CA ASP A 97 -25.22 6.05 2.79
C ASP A 97 -24.06 5.87 1.80
N ALA A 98 -24.09 6.54 0.65
CA ALA A 98 -23.02 6.44 -0.34
C ALA A 98 -21.70 7.04 0.17
N ARG A 99 -21.77 8.15 0.93
CA ARG A 99 -20.61 8.74 1.61
C ARG A 99 -20.05 7.78 2.67
N SER A 100 -20.92 7.13 3.43
CA SER A 100 -20.53 6.12 4.43
C SER A 100 -19.88 4.89 3.77
N GLU A 101 -20.43 4.41 2.65
CA GLU A 101 -19.82 3.31 1.87
C GLU A 101 -18.42 3.70 1.39
N CYS A 102 -18.25 4.91 0.82
CA CYS A 102 -16.93 5.41 0.40
C CYS A 102 -15.95 5.54 1.58
N PHE A 103 -16.42 6.05 2.72
CA PHE A 103 -15.60 6.17 3.92
C PHE A 103 -15.17 4.79 4.45
N SER A 104 -16.06 3.80 4.36
CA SER A 104 -15.75 2.42 4.74
C SER A 104 -14.61 1.82 3.90
N LEU A 105 -14.38 2.28 2.67
CA LEU A 105 -13.27 1.81 1.84
C LEU A 105 -11.93 2.16 2.50
N ALA A 106 -11.78 3.39 2.97
CA ALA A 106 -10.56 3.85 3.64
C ALA A 106 -10.28 3.06 4.92
N LEU A 107 -11.32 2.87 5.73
CA LEU A 107 -11.22 2.13 6.98
C LEU A 107 -10.86 0.65 6.74
N ARG A 108 -11.48 0.01 5.74
CA ARG A 108 -11.20 -1.39 5.38
C ARG A 108 -9.80 -1.56 4.78
N LEU A 109 -9.34 -0.58 4.00
CA LEU A 109 -7.95 -0.52 3.52
C LEU A 109 -6.97 -0.47 4.71
N HIS A 110 -7.25 0.38 5.70
CA HIS A 110 -6.43 0.52 6.91
C HIS A 110 -6.46 -0.72 7.80
N TYR A 111 -7.59 -1.42 7.91
CA TYR A 111 -7.67 -2.69 8.63
C TYR A 111 -6.88 -3.81 7.96
N ALA A 112 -6.68 -3.73 6.64
CA ALA A 112 -5.81 -4.61 5.90
C ALA A 112 -4.34 -4.16 5.92
N GLU A 113 -3.97 -3.18 6.76
CA GLU A 113 -2.60 -2.68 6.95
C GLU A 113 -2.00 -1.97 5.72
N PHE A 114 -2.85 -1.32 4.93
CA PHE A 114 -2.45 -0.45 3.83
C PHE A 114 -2.82 1.01 4.09
N THR A 115 -2.05 1.94 3.53
CA THR A 115 -2.41 3.35 3.37
C THR A 115 -2.30 3.72 1.90
N GLN A 116 -3.05 4.72 1.45
CA GLN A 116 -3.07 5.13 0.04
C GLN A 116 -1.98 6.18 -0.28
N GLY A 117 -1.63 7.03 0.69
CA GLY A 117 -0.56 8.04 0.66
C GLY A 117 -0.96 9.39 0.04
N SER A 118 -2.17 9.52 -0.49
CA SER A 118 -2.72 10.72 -1.15
C SER A 118 -4.25 10.67 -1.24
N PHE A 119 -4.93 10.53 -0.09
CA PHE A 119 -6.38 10.32 -0.07
C PHE A 119 -7.15 11.60 -0.45
N TYR A 120 -7.86 11.57 -1.59
CA TYR A 120 -8.73 12.65 -2.08
C TYR A 120 -9.94 12.06 -2.82
N VAL A 121 -11.06 12.80 -2.91
CA VAL A 121 -12.25 12.32 -3.64
C VAL A 121 -11.97 11.90 -5.08
N ARG A 122 -11.01 12.55 -5.76
CA ARG A 122 -10.62 12.20 -7.13
C ARG A 122 -10.06 10.78 -7.27
N ASN A 123 -9.54 10.22 -6.17
CA ASN A 123 -8.95 8.89 -6.09
C ASN A 123 -9.96 7.85 -5.59
N ILE A 124 -11.24 8.20 -5.50
CA ILE A 124 -12.34 7.27 -5.33
C ILE A 124 -13.14 7.28 -6.62
N LEU A 125 -13.25 6.14 -7.28
CA LEU A 125 -14.03 5.99 -8.51
C LEU A 125 -15.39 5.35 -8.24
N ARG A 126 -16.39 5.78 -8.99
CA ARG A 126 -17.74 5.20 -9.08
C ARG A 126 -17.90 4.49 -10.42
N GLN A 127 -18.29 3.23 -10.36
CA GLN A 127 -18.70 2.43 -11.49
C GLN A 127 -20.20 2.12 -11.40
N PRO A 128 -20.98 2.32 -12.48
CA PRO A 128 -22.37 1.86 -12.53
C PRO A 128 -22.46 0.35 -12.29
N GLY A 129 -23.52 -0.11 -11.63
CA GLY A 129 -23.72 -1.52 -11.30
C GLY A 129 -25.12 -2.05 -11.68
N PRO A 130 -25.41 -3.32 -11.36
CA PRO A 130 -24.52 -4.27 -10.69
C PRO A 130 -23.43 -4.80 -11.62
N LEU A 131 -22.27 -5.20 -11.08
CA LEU A 131 -21.16 -5.71 -11.90
C LEU A 131 -21.41 -7.13 -12.46
N THR A 132 -22.52 -7.77 -12.05
CA THR A 132 -22.98 -9.07 -12.55
C THR A 132 -23.67 -8.99 -13.91
N VAL A 133 -24.02 -7.79 -14.39
CA VAL A 133 -24.64 -7.58 -15.71
C VAL A 133 -23.68 -6.87 -16.67
N ALA A 134 -24.01 -6.90 -17.97
CA ALA A 134 -23.20 -6.27 -19.00
C ALA A 134 -23.15 -4.74 -18.83
N PRO A 135 -22.07 -4.04 -19.24
CA PRO A 135 -21.93 -2.59 -19.06
C PRO A 135 -23.12 -1.76 -19.55
N SER A 136 -23.78 -2.18 -20.64
CA SER A 136 -24.97 -1.52 -21.20
C SER A 136 -26.22 -1.59 -20.32
N GLU A 137 -26.26 -2.54 -19.39
CA GLU A 137 -27.40 -2.77 -18.47
C GLU A 137 -27.14 -2.19 -17.08
N ARG A 138 -25.94 -1.63 -16.85
CA ARG A 138 -25.57 -1.05 -15.57
C ARG A 138 -26.14 0.34 -15.41
N SER A 139 -26.41 0.72 -14.17
CA SER A 139 -26.93 2.03 -13.82
C SER A 139 -26.33 2.54 -12.50
N ASP A 140 -26.47 3.84 -12.26
CA ASP A 140 -26.09 4.48 -10.99
C ASP A 140 -27.07 4.15 -9.84
N SER A 141 -28.05 3.25 -10.04
CA SER A 141 -28.96 2.79 -8.98
C SER A 141 -28.29 1.86 -7.97
N THR A 142 -27.26 1.15 -8.40
CA THR A 142 -26.48 0.21 -7.56
C THR A 142 -24.97 0.42 -7.82
N PRO A 143 -24.45 1.64 -7.59
CA PRO A 143 -23.08 1.98 -7.94
C PRO A 143 -22.10 1.16 -7.10
N SER A 144 -20.90 0.91 -7.63
CA SER A 144 -19.78 0.30 -6.91
C SER A 144 -18.62 1.28 -6.84
N PHE A 145 -17.87 1.25 -5.74
CA PHE A 145 -16.81 2.22 -5.48
C PHE A 145 -15.45 1.54 -5.32
N ARG A 146 -14.37 2.23 -5.72
CA ARG A 146 -12.99 1.74 -5.66
C ARG A 146 -12.02 2.87 -5.30
N ILE A 147 -11.06 2.63 -4.41
CA ILE A 147 -9.91 3.51 -4.19
C ILE A 147 -8.84 3.19 -5.23
N ILE A 148 -8.26 4.23 -5.84
CA ILE A 148 -7.20 4.10 -6.86
C ILE A 148 -5.94 4.91 -6.48
N ASP A 149 -4.95 4.91 -7.39
CA ASP A 149 -3.74 5.74 -7.34
C ASP A 149 -2.82 5.41 -6.15
N PHE A 150 -2.37 4.16 -6.07
CA PHE A 150 -1.44 3.70 -5.02
C PHE A 150 0.02 4.02 -5.33
N GLY A 151 0.29 5.03 -6.17
CA GLY A 151 1.65 5.50 -6.46
C GLY A 151 2.45 5.87 -5.22
N ARG A 152 1.76 6.32 -4.16
CA ARG A 152 2.32 6.65 -2.84
C ARG A 152 1.83 5.71 -1.73
N GLY A 153 1.19 4.61 -2.11
CA GLY A 153 0.65 3.65 -1.16
C GLY A 153 1.75 2.99 -0.36
N GLU A 154 1.41 2.63 0.87
CA GLU A 154 2.32 1.93 1.78
C GLU A 154 1.62 0.69 2.33
N HIS A 155 2.41 -0.32 2.65
CA HIS A 155 1.98 -1.58 3.27
C HIS A 155 2.84 -1.82 4.51
N TRP A 156 2.21 -1.98 5.66
CA TRP A 156 2.90 -2.01 6.95
C TRP A 156 4.00 -3.09 7.04
N PRO A 157 3.77 -4.35 6.63
CA PRO A 157 4.81 -5.37 6.55
C PRO A 157 6.06 -4.93 5.79
N TYR A 158 5.90 -4.23 4.65
CA TYR A 158 7.05 -3.73 3.89
C TYR A 158 7.83 -2.65 4.64
N GLN A 159 7.17 -1.81 5.43
CA GLN A 159 7.87 -0.83 6.26
C GLN A 159 8.65 -1.49 7.38
N LEU A 160 8.05 -2.50 8.02
CA LEU A 160 8.69 -3.26 9.09
C LEU A 160 9.94 -3.99 8.56
N GLU A 161 9.83 -4.67 7.44
CA GLU A 161 10.95 -5.32 6.76
C GLU A 161 12.06 -4.34 6.39
N ALA A 162 11.71 -3.18 5.82
CA ALA A 162 12.68 -2.15 5.48
C ALA A 162 13.39 -1.57 6.72
N ALA A 163 12.66 -1.37 7.83
CA ALA A 163 13.24 -0.93 9.10
C ALA A 163 14.21 -1.98 9.66
N HIS A 164 13.83 -3.26 9.61
CA HIS A 164 14.68 -4.38 10.03
C HIS A 164 15.94 -4.47 9.17
N ALA A 165 15.82 -4.35 7.85
CA ALA A 165 16.94 -4.38 6.92
C ALA A 165 17.93 -3.23 7.16
N LYS A 166 17.42 -2.00 7.40
CA LYS A 166 18.26 -0.83 7.75
C LYS A 166 19.03 -1.07 9.05
N ASN A 167 18.38 -1.63 10.07
CA ASN A 167 19.03 -1.98 11.33
C ASN A 167 20.11 -3.04 11.14
N ALA A 168 19.83 -4.09 10.37
CA ALA A 168 20.80 -5.14 10.04
C ALA A 168 22.02 -4.58 9.28
N ALA A 169 21.80 -3.71 8.29
CA ALA A 169 22.87 -3.03 7.55
C ALA A 169 23.74 -2.15 8.47
N ARG A 170 23.11 -1.41 9.40
CA ARG A 170 23.82 -0.61 10.41
C ARG A 170 24.70 -1.48 11.30
N ARG A 171 24.19 -2.63 11.77
CA ARG A 171 24.97 -3.58 12.57
C ARG A 171 26.17 -4.12 11.80
N ARG A 172 25.99 -4.47 10.51
CA ARG A 172 27.08 -4.91 9.62
C ARG A 172 28.15 -3.83 9.47
N ALA A 173 27.77 -2.58 9.26
CA ALA A 173 28.71 -1.46 9.16
C ALA A 173 29.52 -1.26 10.46
N THR A 174 28.87 -1.26 11.62
CA THR A 174 29.56 -1.17 12.92
C THR A 174 30.52 -2.34 13.15
N LYS A 175 30.11 -3.56 12.75
CA LYS A 175 30.92 -4.77 12.88
C LYS A 175 32.12 -4.78 11.93
N ALA A 176 31.96 -4.28 10.71
CA ALA A 176 33.04 -4.17 9.73
C ALA A 176 34.15 -3.21 10.20
N VAL A 177 33.79 -2.10 10.84
CA VAL A 177 34.74 -1.16 11.49
C VAL A 177 35.53 -1.81 12.63
N ARG A 178 34.97 -2.84 13.28
CA ARG A 178 35.56 -3.52 14.44
C ARG A 178 36.36 -4.79 14.12
N SER A 179 36.32 -5.30 12.89
CA SER A 179 36.82 -6.65 12.58
C SER A 179 38.34 -6.79 12.37
N THR A 180 39.12 -5.74 12.61
CA THR A 180 40.58 -5.88 12.76
C THR A 180 40.89 -6.11 14.24
N MET A 181 40.97 -7.36 14.73
CA MET A 181 41.76 -7.82 15.90
C MET A 181 41.40 -9.27 16.32
N ASP A 182 42.39 -9.95 16.93
CA ASP A 182 42.52 -11.36 17.35
C ASP A 182 41.41 -11.97 18.26
N VAL A 183 41.59 -13.26 18.58
CA VAL A 183 40.70 -14.11 19.39
C VAL A 183 40.35 -13.44 20.74
N PRO A 184 39.05 -13.24 21.05
CA PRO A 184 38.62 -12.48 22.21
C PRO A 184 38.73 -13.26 23.53
N THR A 185 39.22 -12.57 24.55
CA THR A 185 39.24 -13.00 25.96
C THR A 185 37.83 -13.06 26.56
N LYS A 186 37.68 -13.73 27.72
CA LYS A 186 36.40 -13.83 28.45
C LYS A 186 35.80 -12.46 28.79
N GLU A 187 36.63 -11.50 29.22
CA GLU A 187 36.19 -10.12 29.47
C GLU A 187 35.70 -9.41 28.19
N GLU A 188 36.33 -9.67 27.05
CA GLU A 188 35.87 -9.12 25.78
C GLU A 188 34.54 -9.73 25.34
N MET A 189 34.28 -10.99 25.70
CA MET A 189 33.00 -11.65 25.46
C MET A 189 31.87 -11.02 26.28
N GLU A 190 32.11 -10.73 27.56
CA GLU A 190 31.16 -10.01 28.42
C GLU A 190 30.92 -8.57 27.95
N ARG A 191 31.98 -7.87 27.50
CA ARG A 191 31.85 -6.54 26.86
C ARG A 191 31.05 -6.59 25.56
N ARG A 192 31.16 -7.66 24.77
CA ARG A 192 30.37 -7.85 23.54
C ARG A 192 28.88 -8.02 23.85
N LEU A 193 28.54 -8.88 24.80
CA LEU A 193 27.14 -9.05 25.25
C LEU A 193 26.54 -7.74 25.76
N ALA A 194 27.29 -6.99 26.57
CA ALA A 194 26.84 -5.68 27.06
C ALA A 194 26.66 -4.64 25.94
N VAL A 195 27.44 -4.72 24.85
CA VAL A 195 27.27 -3.87 23.67
C VAL A 195 26.05 -4.31 22.85
N GLU A 196 25.86 -5.62 22.63
CA GLU A 196 24.68 -6.14 21.93
C GLU A 196 23.38 -5.74 22.65
N GLU A 197 23.35 -5.85 23.98
CA GLU A 197 22.19 -5.41 24.78
C GLU A 197 21.96 -3.89 24.68
N ARG A 198 23.02 -3.08 24.59
CA ARG A 198 22.93 -1.63 24.34
C ARG A 198 22.46 -1.32 22.92
N GLU A 199 22.90 -2.07 21.92
CA GLU A 199 22.47 -1.91 20.53
C GLU A 199 21.00 -2.32 20.35
N GLU A 200 20.54 -3.37 21.01
CA GLU A 200 19.14 -3.78 21.03
C GLU A 200 18.25 -2.70 21.67
N LYS A 201 18.70 -2.12 22.80
CA LYS A 201 18.03 -0.94 23.41
C LYS A 201 18.04 0.30 22.48
N ARG A 202 19.01 0.41 21.57
CA ARG A 202 19.11 1.50 20.58
C ARG A 202 18.26 1.27 19.32
N ASP A 203 17.87 0.02 19.04
CA ASP A 203 17.05 -0.33 17.87
C ASP A 203 15.53 -0.23 18.16
N LYS A 204 15.09 -0.45 19.40
CA LYS A 204 13.69 -0.27 19.84
C LYS A 204 13.07 1.09 19.43
N PRO A 205 13.75 2.24 19.59
CA PRO A 205 13.23 3.55 19.20
C PRO A 205 12.89 3.67 17.71
N ILE A 206 13.57 2.92 16.84
CA ILE A 206 13.38 3.01 15.39
C ILE A 206 12.08 2.30 14.97
N LEU A 207 11.80 1.14 15.57
CA LEU A 207 10.54 0.42 15.34
C LEU A 207 9.36 1.18 15.93
N GLU A 208 9.54 1.75 17.12
CA GLU A 208 8.55 2.65 17.73
C GLU A 208 8.30 3.88 16.87
N GLN A 209 9.35 4.49 16.31
CA GLN A 209 9.22 5.64 15.42
C GLN A 209 8.53 5.28 14.10
N CYS A 210 8.87 4.14 13.49
CA CYS A 210 8.22 3.66 12.27
C CYS A 210 6.73 3.36 12.49
N SER A 211 6.41 2.72 13.63
CA SER A 211 5.03 2.49 14.06
C SER A 211 4.30 3.83 14.24
N LYS A 212 4.90 4.79 14.93
CA LYS A 212 4.31 6.12 15.14
C LYS A 212 3.99 6.82 13.83
N SER A 213 4.94 6.88 12.88
CA SER A 213 4.69 7.53 11.58
C SER A 213 3.59 6.84 10.78
N TRP A 214 3.50 5.51 10.88
CA TRP A 214 2.43 4.74 10.24
C TRP A 214 1.05 5.12 10.77
N TRP A 215 0.88 5.13 12.10
CA TRP A 215 -0.37 5.51 12.74
C TRP A 215 -0.76 6.96 12.44
N GLU A 216 0.20 7.88 12.43
CA GLU A 216 -0.02 9.28 12.05
C GLU A 216 -0.52 9.42 10.60
N SER A 217 0.03 8.64 9.66
CA SER A 217 -0.40 8.59 8.27
C SER A 217 -1.84 8.06 8.15
N ARG A 218 -2.16 6.97 8.86
CA ARG A 218 -3.51 6.40 8.92
C ARG A 218 -4.52 7.40 9.47
N ASP A 219 -4.24 8.03 10.59
CA ASP A 219 -5.12 9.02 11.23
C ASP A 219 -5.28 10.28 10.38
N TYR A 220 -4.24 10.66 9.63
CA TYR A 220 -4.34 11.72 8.63
C TYR A 220 -5.32 11.34 7.52
N GLU A 221 -5.21 10.14 6.95
CA GLU A 221 -6.10 9.67 5.90
C GLU A 221 -7.56 9.55 6.36
N VAL A 222 -7.80 9.06 7.58
CA VAL A 222 -9.17 9.01 8.14
C VAL A 222 -9.77 10.41 8.24
N ARG A 223 -9.05 11.38 8.80
CA ARG A 223 -9.51 12.77 8.89
C ARG A 223 -9.68 13.41 7.51
N LYS A 224 -8.78 13.10 6.60
CA LYS A 224 -8.84 13.59 5.22
C LYS A 224 -10.06 13.04 4.50
N ALA A 225 -10.33 11.74 4.62
CA ALA A 225 -11.51 11.09 4.06
C ALA A 225 -12.80 11.67 4.65
N HIS A 226 -12.86 11.86 5.97
CA HIS A 226 -13.99 12.47 6.65
C HIS A 226 -14.32 13.87 6.10
N SER A 227 -13.29 14.71 5.94
CA SER A 227 -13.43 16.05 5.37
C SER A 227 -13.82 16.04 3.88
N GLU A 228 -13.16 15.22 3.06
CA GLU A 228 -13.34 15.16 1.61
C GLU A 228 -14.72 14.59 1.21
N LEU A 229 -15.22 13.63 2.01
CA LEU A 229 -16.54 13.00 1.82
C LEU A 229 -17.68 13.75 2.52
N GLU A 230 -17.39 14.87 3.20
CA GLU A 230 -18.37 15.68 3.93
C GLU A 230 -19.20 14.86 4.93
N ILE A 231 -18.52 14.02 5.71
CA ILE A 231 -19.14 13.15 6.71
C ILE A 231 -19.58 14.01 7.91
N ARG A 232 -20.86 13.94 8.28
CA ARG A 232 -21.44 14.72 9.40
C ARG A 232 -21.84 13.88 10.60
N ASP A 233 -21.99 12.57 10.41
CA ASP A 233 -22.67 11.70 11.37
C ASP A 233 -21.73 11.05 12.39
N PHE A 234 -20.42 11.20 12.22
CA PHE A 234 -19.41 10.66 13.14
C PHE A 234 -18.58 11.81 13.71
N ASN A 235 -18.69 12.05 15.01
CA ASN A 235 -17.77 12.93 15.73
C ASN A 235 -16.41 12.21 15.83
N TYR A 236 -15.40 12.77 15.18
CA TYR A 236 -14.01 12.33 15.24
C TYR A 236 -13.14 13.42 15.87
#